data_AF-A0A7V9KXA4-F1
#
_entry.id   AF-A0A7V9KXA4-F1
#
_cell.length_a   1.000
_cell.length_b   1.000
_cell.length_c   1.000
_cell.angle_alpha   90.00
_cell.angle_beta   90.00
_cell.angle_gamma   90.00
#
_symmetry.space_group_name_H-M   'P 1'
#
loop_
_entity.id
_entity.type
_entity.pdbx_description
1 polymer ?
#
loop_
_entity_poly.entity_id
_entity_poly.type
_entity_poly.pdbx_seq_one_letter_code
_entity_poly.pdbx_strand_id
1 'polypeptide(L)'
;MARAEVGVFGGSGFYSFLEDVEEVEVDTPYGKPSAPFTIGEVGGKRVAFLPRHGRKHELPPAQIPYRANIWAMRELGVRRIIGPNASGSLKAEIGLGEFVVTDQFVDRTSGRADTFYEGPETTHVSAADPYCP
;
A
#
# COMPACT_ATOMS: atom_id res chain seq x y z
N MET A 1 -21.34 -2.00 -3.06
CA MET A 1 -20.08 -1.36 -2.64
C MET A 1 -19.10 -1.44 -3.79
N ALA A 2 -18.36 -0.37 -4.04
CA ALA A 2 -17.30 -0.36 -5.04
C ALA A 2 -16.28 -1.48 -4.73
N ARG A 3 -15.79 -2.15 -5.77
CA ARG A 3 -14.85 -3.26 -5.65
C ARG A 3 -13.71 -3.10 -6.65
N ALA A 4 -12.55 -3.63 -6.30
CA ALA A 4 -11.39 -3.71 -7.15
C ALA A 4 -10.67 -5.05 -6.96
N GLU A 5 -10.04 -5.55 -8.02
CA GLU A 5 -9.27 -6.81 -7.98
C GLU A 5 -7.83 -6.57 -7.54
N VAL A 6 -7.26 -5.44 -7.99
CA VAL A 6 -5.87 -5.04 -7.75
C VAL A 6 -5.85 -3.72 -6.99
N GLY A 7 -4.98 -3.64 -5.99
CA GLY A 7 -4.67 -2.42 -5.25
C GLY A 7 -3.33 -1.86 -5.71
N VAL A 8 -3.24 -0.54 -5.85
CA VAL A 8 -1.98 0.16 -6.13
C VAL A 8 -1.78 1.22 -5.08
N PHE A 9 -0.64 1.18 -4.39
CA PHE A 9 -0.22 2.29 -3.55
C PHE A 9 0.56 3.33 -4.36
N GLY A 10 0.26 4.60 -4.13
CA GLY A 10 1.02 5.73 -4.64
C GLY A 10 2.13 6.13 -3.67
N GLY A 11 3.40 6.05 -4.08
CA GLY A 11 4.55 6.52 -3.30
C GLY A 11 4.80 8.03 -3.45
N SER A 12 5.98 8.49 -3.03
CA SER A 12 6.44 9.86 -3.31
C SER A 12 6.43 10.13 -4.82
N GLY A 13 5.79 11.22 -5.24
CA GLY A 13 5.64 11.61 -6.64
C GLY A 13 4.50 10.90 -7.39
N PHE A 14 3.78 9.97 -6.77
CA PHE A 14 2.69 9.22 -7.40
C PHE A 14 1.39 9.41 -6.61
N TYR A 15 0.72 10.54 -6.82
CA TYR A 15 -0.45 10.96 -6.02
C TYR A 15 -1.80 10.84 -6.75
N SER A 16 -1.75 10.73 -8.08
CA SER A 16 -2.88 10.44 -8.96
C SER A 16 -2.43 9.43 -10.02
N PHE A 17 -3.36 8.62 -10.52
CA PHE A 17 -3.03 7.55 -11.47
C PHE A 17 -4.09 7.32 -12.54
N LEU A 18 -5.36 7.24 -12.12
CA LEU A 18 -6.45 6.81 -12.97
C LEU A 18 -7.28 8.03 -13.45
N GLU A 19 -7.75 7.96 -14.70
CA GLU A 19 -8.73 8.88 -15.27
C GLU A 19 -10.15 8.29 -15.09
N ASP A 20 -11.18 9.13 -15.03
CA ASP A 20 -12.59 8.73 -14.83
C ASP A 20 -12.83 7.77 -13.65
N VAL A 21 -12.51 8.26 -12.45
CA VAL A 21 -12.53 7.45 -11.22
C VAL A 21 -13.78 7.64 -10.35
N GLU A 22 -14.16 6.58 -9.67
CA GLU A 22 -15.05 6.62 -8.52
C GLU A 22 -14.22 6.87 -7.25
N GLU A 23 -14.52 7.93 -6.49
CA GLU A 23 -13.91 8.19 -5.19
C GLU A 23 -14.69 7.45 -4.08
N VAL A 24 -13.97 6.72 -3.24
CA VAL A 24 -14.57 5.85 -2.22
C VAL A 24 -13.91 6.07 -0.86
N GLU A 25 -14.72 6.49 0.10
CA GLU A 25 -14.32 6.49 1.51
C GLU A 25 -14.56 5.11 2.13
N VAL A 26 -13.60 4.63 2.92
CA VAL A 26 -13.68 3.33 3.60
C VAL A 26 -13.35 3.54 5.06
N ASP A 27 -14.31 3.28 5.93
CA ASP A 27 -14.09 3.25 7.37
C ASP A 27 -13.42 1.93 7.76
N THR A 28 -12.45 2.01 8.68
CA THR A 28 -11.75 0.83 9.18
C THR A 28 -11.69 0.83 10.71
N PRO A 29 -11.60 -0.35 11.35
CA PRO A 29 -11.36 -0.45 12.79
C PRO A 29 -10.04 0.20 13.24
N TYR A 30 -9.13 0.49 12.30
CA TYR A 30 -7.80 1.06 12.56
C TYR A 30 -7.72 2.56 12.27
N GLY A 31 -8.87 3.22 12.12
CA GLY A 31 -8.98 4.63 11.78
C GLY A 31 -9.13 4.87 10.27
N LYS A 32 -8.89 6.11 9.84
CA LYS A 32 -9.03 6.50 8.44
C LYS A 32 -7.79 6.07 7.63
N PRO A 33 -7.97 5.59 6.38
CA PRO A 33 -6.87 5.44 5.44
C PRO A 33 -6.18 6.78 5.14
N SER A 34 -5.02 6.73 4.47
CA SER A 34 -4.23 7.92 4.11
C SER A 34 -5.01 8.97 3.29
N ALA A 35 -6.00 8.53 2.53
CA ALA A 35 -6.90 9.34 1.71
C ALA A 35 -8.12 8.49 1.31
N PRO A 36 -9.17 9.07 0.71
CA PRO A 36 -10.16 8.31 -0.03
C PRO A 36 -9.50 7.52 -1.17
N PHE A 37 -10.01 6.32 -1.44
CA PHE A 37 -9.56 5.51 -2.56
C PHE A 37 -10.12 6.07 -3.87
N THR A 38 -9.38 5.87 -4.95
CA THR A 38 -9.91 6.08 -6.31
C THR A 38 -9.99 4.74 -7.00
N ILE A 39 -11.14 4.41 -7.58
CA ILE A 39 -11.36 3.16 -8.30
C ILE A 39 -11.60 3.49 -9.77
N GLY A 40 -10.84 2.84 -10.64
CA GLY A 40 -10.96 2.94 -12.09
C GLY A 40 -10.57 1.63 -12.77
N GLU A 41 -10.37 1.68 -14.08
CA GLU A 41 -10.02 0.50 -14.88
C GLU A 41 -8.64 0.66 -15.53
N VAL A 42 -7.83 -0.39 -15.49
CA VAL A 42 -6.55 -0.49 -16.20
C VAL A 42 -6.50 -1.85 -16.88
N GLY A 43 -6.39 -1.86 -18.22
CA GLY A 43 -6.28 -3.10 -18.99
C GLY A 43 -7.42 -4.10 -18.71
N GLY A 44 -8.66 -3.62 -18.59
CA GLY A 44 -9.83 -4.46 -18.30
C GLY A 44 -9.99 -4.90 -16.84
N LYS A 45 -9.13 -4.43 -15.93
CA LYS A 45 -9.20 -4.77 -14.50
C LYS A 45 -9.58 -3.57 -13.66
N ARG A 46 -10.46 -3.78 -12.67
CA ARG A 46 -10.73 -2.75 -11.68
C ARG A 46 -9.58 -2.61 -10.69
N VAL A 47 -9.07 -1.39 -10.58
CA VAL A 47 -7.92 -1.03 -9.75
C VAL A 47 -8.35 -0.02 -8.69
N ALA A 48 -8.03 -0.31 -7.43
CA ALA A 48 -8.13 0.64 -6.33
C ALA A 48 -6.77 1.30 -6.11
N PHE A 49 -6.71 2.61 -6.22
CA PHE A 49 -5.50 3.40 -5.99
C PHE A 49 -5.60 4.21 -4.69
N LEU A 50 -4.51 4.21 -3.92
CA LEU A 50 -4.38 5.00 -2.68
C LEU A 50 -3.00 5.67 -2.60
N PRO A 51 -2.90 7.01 -2.53
CA PRO A 51 -1.64 7.69 -2.25
C PRO A 51 -1.24 7.47 -0.78
N ARG A 52 -0.12 6.76 -0.54
CA ARG A 52 0.28 6.31 0.81
C ARG A 52 0.57 7.47 1.76
N HIS A 53 1.03 8.60 1.21
CA HIS A 53 1.40 9.81 1.95
C HIS A 53 0.24 10.81 2.08
N GLY A 54 -0.96 10.44 1.64
CA GLY A 54 -2.06 11.40 1.45
C GLY A 54 -1.93 12.15 0.13
N ARG A 55 -2.98 12.89 -0.26
CA ARG A 55 -3.06 13.57 -1.56
C ARG A 55 -2.08 14.74 -1.69
N LYS A 56 -1.70 15.36 -0.58
CA LYS A 56 -0.82 16.52 -0.51
C LYS A 56 0.58 16.14 -0.01
N HIS A 57 0.88 14.84 0.07
CA HIS A 57 2.12 14.32 0.65
C HIS A 57 2.33 14.74 2.11
N GLU A 58 1.25 14.81 2.87
CA GLU A 58 1.22 15.36 4.22
C GLU A 58 1.61 14.34 5.31
N LEU A 59 1.55 13.03 5.03
CA LEU A 59 1.87 11.98 6.00
C LEU A 59 3.34 11.56 5.89
N PRO A 60 4.18 11.83 6.92
CA PRO A 60 5.53 11.28 6.93
C PRO A 60 5.51 9.75 7.07
N PRO A 61 6.56 9.02 6.63
CA PRO A 61 6.57 7.55 6.59
C PRO A 61 6.19 6.83 7.88
N ALA A 62 6.50 7.42 9.04
CA ALA A 62 6.20 6.87 10.36
C ALA A 62 4.74 7.05 10.80
N GLN A 63 4.00 7.97 10.18
CA GLN A 63 2.62 8.30 10.52
C GLN A 63 1.60 7.75 9.51
N ILE A 64 2.06 7.00 8.51
CA ILE A 64 1.15 6.34 7.56
C ILE A 64 0.30 5.31 8.31
N PRO A 65 -1.05 5.35 8.18
CA PRO A 65 -1.94 4.40 8.83
C PRO A 65 -1.98 3.06 8.07
N TYR A 66 -0.85 2.34 8.06
CA TYR A 66 -0.67 1.10 7.26
C TYR A 66 -1.78 0.08 7.48
N ARG A 67 -2.22 -0.12 8.73
CA ARG A 67 -3.31 -1.04 9.08
C ARG A 67 -4.65 -0.62 8.45
N ALA A 68 -5.01 0.66 8.51
CA ALA A 68 -6.22 1.17 7.87
C ALA A 68 -6.13 1.03 6.34
N ASN A 69 -4.98 1.37 5.74
CA ASN A 69 -4.78 1.29 4.29
C ASN A 69 -4.95 -0.15 3.76
N ILE A 70 -4.32 -1.13 4.42
CA ILE A 70 -4.38 -2.53 4.02
C ILE A 70 -5.76 -3.13 4.33
N TRP A 71 -6.37 -2.78 5.47
CA TRP A 71 -7.73 -3.22 5.79
C TRP A 71 -8.74 -2.72 4.76
N ALA A 72 -8.67 -1.45 4.39
CA ALA A 72 -9.56 -0.87 3.38
C ALA A 72 -9.38 -1.53 2.01
N MET A 73 -8.14 -1.83 1.58
CA MET A 73 -7.90 -2.63 0.36
C MET A 73 -8.63 -3.98 0.42
N ARG A 74 -8.55 -4.69 1.56
CA ARG A 74 -9.24 -5.96 1.77
C ARG A 74 -10.77 -5.80 1.68
N GLU A 75 -11.35 -4.78 2.31
CA GLU A 75 -12.79 -4.50 2.26
C GLU A 75 -13.29 -4.15 0.85
N LEU A 76 -12.46 -3.48 0.04
CA LEU A 76 -12.72 -3.23 -1.38
C LEU A 76 -12.57 -4.49 -2.25
N GLY A 77 -12.22 -5.64 -1.67
CA GLY A 77 -12.11 -6.91 -2.38
C GLY A 77 -10.77 -7.15 -3.08
N VAL A 78 -9.77 -6.29 -2.84
CA VAL A 78 -8.43 -6.41 -3.46
C VAL A 78 -7.77 -7.73 -3.07
N ARG A 79 -7.17 -8.41 -4.05
CA ARG A 79 -6.48 -9.69 -3.87
C ARG A 79 -4.99 -9.66 -4.21
N ARG A 80 -4.53 -8.59 -4.87
CA ARG A 80 -3.12 -8.34 -5.20
C ARG A 80 -2.83 -6.87 -5.00
N ILE A 81 -1.70 -6.54 -4.38
CA ILE A 81 -1.28 -5.17 -4.14
C ILE A 81 0.06 -4.94 -4.84
N ILE A 82 0.17 -3.82 -5.54
CA ILE A 82 1.41 -3.31 -6.10
C ILE A 82 1.79 -2.05 -5.32
N GLY A 83 2.96 -2.08 -4.68
CA GLY A 83 3.43 -1.00 -3.80
C GLY A 83 4.78 -0.44 -4.25
N PRO A 84 4.82 0.49 -5.23
CA PRO A 84 6.06 1.17 -5.62
C PRO A 84 6.63 2.00 -4.46
N ASN A 85 7.96 2.02 -4.36
CA ASN A 85 8.71 2.79 -3.37
C ASN A 85 9.82 3.57 -4.07
N ALA A 86 10.04 4.82 -3.67
CA ALA A 86 11.27 5.53 -4.00
C ALA A 86 12.37 5.07 -3.01
N SER A 87 13.56 4.75 -3.49
CA SER A 87 14.65 4.23 -2.66
C SER A 87 16.02 4.61 -3.23
N GLY A 88 17.04 4.60 -2.39
CA GLY A 88 18.44 4.75 -2.79
C GLY A 88 19.09 3.38 -2.97
N SER A 89 19.90 3.22 -4.01
CA SER A 89 20.68 2.01 -4.21
C SER A 89 21.84 1.90 -3.21
N LEU A 90 22.12 0.69 -2.74
CA LEU A 90 23.32 0.33 -1.99
C LEU A 90 24.31 -0.50 -2.83
N LYS A 91 24.02 -0.64 -4.14
CA LYS A 91 24.79 -1.40 -5.12
C LYS A 91 25.22 -0.46 -6.24
N ALA A 92 26.51 -0.44 -6.57
CA ALA A 92 27.05 0.49 -7.56
C ALA A 92 26.51 0.25 -8.97
N GLU A 93 26.13 -1.00 -9.27
CA GLU A 93 25.59 -1.43 -10.55
C GLU A 93 24.13 -1.02 -10.81
N ILE A 94 23.38 -0.61 -9.78
CA ILE A 94 21.99 -0.15 -9.94
C ILE A 94 21.99 1.38 -10.03
N GLY A 95 21.75 1.90 -11.23
CA GLY A 95 21.74 3.32 -11.52
C GLY A 95 20.47 4.06 -11.09
N LEU A 96 20.50 5.39 -11.16
CA LEU A 96 19.31 6.23 -10.97
C LEU A 96 18.29 5.97 -12.08
N GLY A 97 17.01 5.81 -11.71
CA GLY A 97 15.91 5.59 -12.65
C GLY A 97 15.68 4.11 -13.00
N GLU A 98 16.54 3.21 -12.53
CA GLU A 98 16.30 1.77 -12.66
C GLU A 98 15.22 1.29 -11.69
N PHE A 99 14.49 0.26 -12.12
CA PHE A 99 13.49 -0.42 -11.30
C PHE A 99 14.06 -1.71 -10.74
N VAL A 100 13.73 -1.97 -9.47
CA VAL A 100 14.03 -3.22 -8.79
C VAL A 100 12.73 -3.83 -8.30
N VAL A 101 12.46 -5.07 -8.68
CA VAL A 101 11.40 -5.89 -8.07
C VAL A 101 12.04 -6.61 -6.89
N THR A 102 11.71 -6.18 -5.67
CA THR A 102 12.28 -6.74 -4.44
C THR A 102 11.62 -8.08 -4.09
N ASP A 103 12.44 -9.04 -3.68
CA ASP A 103 12.03 -10.37 -3.20
C ASP A 103 12.29 -10.57 -1.69
N GLN A 104 13.05 -9.66 -1.07
CA GLN A 104 13.40 -9.67 0.35
C GLN A 104 13.42 -8.27 0.96
N PHE A 105 13.40 -8.21 2.30
CA PHE A 105 13.59 -6.97 3.04
C PHE A 105 14.34 -7.22 4.36
N VAL A 106 14.89 -6.14 4.93
CA VAL A 106 15.33 -6.09 6.32
C VAL A 106 14.57 -4.96 7.01
N ASP A 107 13.76 -5.30 8.01
CA ASP A 107 12.99 -4.29 8.74
C ASP A 107 13.85 -3.66 9.85
N ARG A 108 14.00 -2.33 9.76
CA ARG A 108 14.67 -1.50 10.77
C ARG A 108 13.74 -0.41 11.29
N THR A 109 12.43 -0.55 11.06
CA THR A 109 11.43 0.38 11.57
C THR A 109 11.17 0.14 13.05
N SER A 110 10.63 1.15 13.73
CA SER A 110 10.23 1.07 15.12
C SER A 110 9.04 1.98 15.40
N GLY A 111 8.25 1.65 16.43
CA GLY A 111 7.14 2.47 16.91
C GLY A 111 5.86 2.45 16.06
N ARG A 112 5.81 1.64 15.00
CA ARG A 112 4.62 1.47 14.16
C ARG A 112 3.82 0.25 14.63
N ALA A 113 2.50 0.32 14.54
CA ALA A 113 1.68 -0.87 14.65
C ALA A 113 1.80 -1.68 13.35
N ASP A 114 2.41 -2.86 13.44
CA ASP A 114 2.82 -3.71 12.32
C ASP A 114 2.02 -5.03 12.22
N THR A 115 1.06 -5.25 13.12
CA THR A 115 0.18 -6.42 13.14
C THR A 115 -1.29 -6.05 13.30
N PHE A 116 -2.16 -6.89 12.74
CA PHE A 116 -3.61 -6.85 12.97
C PHE A 116 -4.04 -7.66 14.20
N TYR A 117 -3.16 -8.52 14.71
CA TYR A 117 -3.44 -9.42 15.82
C TYR A 117 -3.09 -8.73 17.14
N GLU A 118 -4.12 -8.24 17.85
CA GLU A 118 -3.99 -7.59 19.16
C GLU A 118 -4.36 -8.51 20.33
N GLY A 119 -4.56 -9.81 20.05
CA GLY A 119 -4.94 -10.83 21.02
C GLY A 119 -6.46 -11.04 21.16
N PRO A 120 -6.90 -11.99 22.00
CA PRO A 120 -6.05 -12.87 22.82
C PRO A 120 -5.38 -14.01 22.02
N GLU A 121 -5.83 -14.28 20.80
CA GLU A 121 -5.23 -15.28 19.93
C GLU A 121 -3.94 -14.77 19.30
N THR A 122 -2.87 -15.56 19.42
CA THR A 122 -1.56 -15.22 18.86
C THR A 122 -1.44 -15.76 17.44
N THR A 123 -0.91 -14.97 16.52
CA THR A 123 -0.64 -15.42 15.15
C THR A 123 0.79 -15.06 14.75
N HIS A 124 1.48 -16.02 14.14
CA HIS A 124 2.83 -15.86 13.62
C HIS A 124 2.83 -16.11 12.11
N VAL A 125 2.83 -15.03 11.34
CA VAL A 125 2.93 -15.10 9.88
C VAL A 125 4.41 -15.20 9.50
N SER A 126 4.77 -16.17 8.65
CA SER A 126 6.12 -16.27 8.13
C SER A 126 6.44 -15.08 7.21
N ALA A 127 7.63 -14.51 7.36
CA ALA A 127 8.18 -13.51 6.45
C ALA A 127 9.39 -14.05 5.66
N ALA A 128 9.55 -15.38 5.57
CA ALA A 128 10.62 -16.01 4.80
C ALA A 128 10.55 -15.61 3.32
N ASP A 129 9.34 -15.66 2.75
CA ASP A 129 9.01 -15.21 1.40
C ASP A 129 7.96 -14.09 1.49
N PRO A 130 8.37 -12.84 1.73
CA PRO A 130 7.45 -11.77 2.13
C PRO A 130 6.63 -11.20 0.96
N TYR A 131 7.01 -11.51 -0.27
CA TYR A 131 6.31 -11.08 -1.48
C TYR A 131 5.74 -12.30 -2.23
N CYS A 132 4.60 -12.10 -2.90
CA CYS A 132 4.05 -13.11 -3.81
C CYS A 132 4.98 -13.25 -5.03
N PRO A 133 5.46 -14.45 -5.38
CA PRO A 133 6.24 -14.68 -6.60
C PRO A 133 5.40 -14.51 -7.87
#